data_AF-A0A3M1CQA1-F1
#
_entry.id   AF-A0A3M1CQA1-F1
#
_cell.length_a   1.000
_cell.length_b   1.000
_cell.length_c   1.000
_cell.angle_alpha   90.00
_cell.angle_beta   90.00
_cell.angle_gamma   90.00
#
_symmetry.space_group_name_H-M   'P 1'
#
loop_
_entity.id
_entity.type
_entity.pdbx_description
1 polymer ?
#
loop_
_entity_poly.entity_id
_entity_poly.type
_entity_poly.pdbx_seq_one_letter_code
_entity_poly.pdbx_strand_id
1 'polypeptide(L)'
;MAQQPIETIDYNGFRIEIHPDLGAENPHEWETLTPMLVCTRRGIQAYGDIDTSPPTISADQIRECAADIAEILGGRTLLEGVRNWVRLRDYNHADSAVDDALADAVQSMIPSDRLDALATLYRIAGIPSVCVARNGYTQGAWATILAVATPQYLEHTGLSLGSVERQLIADVDLFAAWLHGDVYGYRVMQRCPCCGQYSPVYSEWGFYGAPDNSGLIDAAKEWIDSQLDK
;
A
#
# COMPACT_ATOMS: atom_id res chain seq x y z
N MET A 1 0.00 7.94 30.45
CA MET A 1 -1.39 7.57 30.83
C MET A 1 -1.67 6.23 30.19
N ALA A 2 -2.25 5.27 30.91
CA ALA A 2 -2.70 4.02 30.27
C ALA A 2 -3.86 4.35 29.33
N GLN A 3 -3.78 3.92 28.06
CA GLN A 3 -4.91 4.03 27.15
C GLN A 3 -6.07 3.16 27.67
N GLN A 4 -7.29 3.67 27.49
CA GLN A 4 -8.48 2.86 27.72
C GLN A 4 -8.63 1.88 26.55
N PRO A 5 -9.07 0.64 26.82
CA PRO A 5 -9.36 -0.30 25.75
C PRO A 5 -10.51 0.23 24.88
N ILE A 6 -10.41 0.01 23.58
CA ILE A 6 -11.50 0.30 22.64
C ILE A 6 -12.56 -0.80 22.67
N GLU A 7 -12.16 -2.01 23.04
CA GLU A 7 -13.02 -3.18 23.15
C GLU A 7 -12.53 -4.12 24.25
N THR A 8 -13.45 -4.88 24.83
CA THR A 8 -13.15 -5.85 25.87
C THR A 8 -13.98 -7.11 25.65
N ILE A 9 -13.33 -8.28 25.71
CA ILE A 9 -13.92 -9.58 25.45
C ILE A 9 -13.61 -10.51 26.63
N ASP A 10 -14.62 -11.16 27.23
CA ASP A 10 -14.38 -12.19 28.24
C ASP A 10 -14.27 -13.57 27.55
N TYR A 11 -13.22 -14.34 27.86
CA TYR A 11 -12.95 -15.66 27.28
C TYR A 11 -12.29 -16.60 28.30
N ASN A 12 -12.88 -17.78 28.54
CA ASN A 12 -12.38 -18.81 29.46
C ASN A 12 -11.95 -18.29 30.86
N GLY A 13 -12.69 -17.32 31.41
CA GLY A 13 -12.40 -16.72 32.72
C GLY A 13 -11.31 -15.62 32.71
N PHE A 14 -10.73 -15.35 31.55
CA PHE A 14 -9.87 -14.19 31.28
C PHE A 14 -10.67 -13.06 30.64
N ARG A 15 -10.08 -11.87 30.66
CA ARG A 15 -10.55 -10.70 29.93
C ARG A 15 -9.49 -10.25 28.95
N ILE A 16 -9.84 -10.14 27.68
CA ILE A 16 -9.00 -9.61 26.61
C ILE A 16 -9.38 -8.14 26.44
N GLU A 17 -8.40 -7.26 26.57
CA GLU A 17 -8.55 -5.82 26.31
C GLU A 17 -7.84 -5.47 25.01
N ILE A 18 -8.54 -4.82 24.07
CA ILE A 18 -7.99 -4.40 22.78
C ILE A 18 -7.64 -2.92 22.84
N HIS A 19 -6.44 -2.57 22.40
CA HIS A 19 -5.88 -1.21 22.47
C HIS A 19 -5.30 -0.80 21.11
N PRO A 20 -5.46 0.46 20.68
CA PRO A 20 -4.73 0.99 19.53
C PRO A 20 -3.21 1.00 19.82
N ASP A 21 -2.42 0.58 18.85
CA ASP A 21 -0.97 0.66 18.91
C ASP A 21 -0.48 2.00 18.38
N LEU A 22 -0.28 2.96 19.28
CA LEU A 22 0.26 4.28 18.92
C LEU A 22 1.76 4.28 18.60
N GLY A 23 2.44 3.15 18.84
CA GLY A 23 3.86 2.97 18.62
C GLY A 23 4.17 2.02 17.47
N ALA A 24 3.19 1.72 16.63
CA ALA A 24 3.34 0.82 15.49
C ALA A 24 4.47 1.29 14.56
N GLU A 25 5.37 0.37 14.24
CA GLU A 25 6.43 0.60 13.26
C GLU A 25 5.82 0.82 11.87
N ASN A 26 6.48 1.61 11.04
CA ASN A 26 6.05 1.77 9.66
C ASN A 26 6.49 0.53 8.85
N PRO A 27 5.56 -0.23 8.24
CA PRO A 27 5.92 -1.40 7.44
C PRO A 27 6.90 -1.09 6.30
N HIS A 28 6.94 0.15 5.82
CA HIS A 28 7.87 0.56 4.77
C HIS A 28 9.33 0.69 5.25
N GLU A 29 9.57 0.68 6.56
CA GLU A 29 10.92 0.57 7.14
C GLU A 29 11.44 -0.88 7.08
N TRP A 30 10.57 -1.84 6.75
CA TRP A 30 10.96 -3.23 6.51
C TRP A 30 11.54 -3.35 5.10
N GLU A 31 12.73 -3.97 4.97
CA GLU A 31 13.45 -4.10 3.69
C GLU A 31 12.68 -4.86 2.60
N THR A 32 11.60 -5.54 2.97
CA THR A 32 10.83 -6.42 2.10
C THR A 32 9.55 -5.81 1.55
N LEU A 33 9.16 -4.60 1.95
CA LEU A 33 7.91 -4.02 1.47
C LEU A 33 8.04 -3.52 0.03
N THR A 34 7.02 -3.79 -0.79
CA THR A 34 6.97 -3.33 -2.18
C THR A 34 7.17 -1.81 -2.27
N PRO A 35 7.95 -1.28 -3.24
CA PRO A 35 7.94 0.15 -3.57
C PRO A 35 6.55 0.69 -3.91
N MET A 36 6.20 1.86 -3.36
CA MET A 36 4.87 2.45 -3.55
C MET A 36 4.90 3.97 -3.75
N LEU A 37 3.94 4.46 -4.53
CA LEU A 37 3.51 5.85 -4.53
C LEU A 37 2.18 5.98 -3.80
N VAL A 38 2.12 6.87 -2.83
CA VAL A 38 0.96 7.05 -1.95
C VAL A 38 0.41 8.45 -2.15
N CYS A 39 -0.75 8.56 -2.78
CA CYS A 39 -1.48 9.81 -2.94
C CYS A 39 -2.46 9.99 -1.78
N THR A 40 -2.28 11.07 -1.02
CA THR A 40 -3.22 11.50 0.03
C THR A 40 -3.64 12.95 -0.22
N ARG A 41 -4.44 13.53 0.69
CA ARG A 41 -4.73 14.98 0.69
C ARG A 41 -3.47 15.87 0.74
N ARG A 42 -2.33 15.34 1.15
CA ARG A 42 -1.05 16.07 1.23
C ARG A 42 -0.24 16.02 -0.07
N GLY A 43 -0.71 15.29 -1.07
CA GLY A 43 0.02 15.04 -2.32
C GLY A 43 0.52 13.59 -2.40
N ILE A 44 1.48 13.36 -3.29
CA ILE A 44 2.10 12.06 -3.53
C ILE A 44 3.39 11.96 -2.72
N GLN A 45 3.56 10.85 -2.02
CA GLN A 45 4.80 10.48 -1.38
C GLN A 45 5.30 9.14 -1.95
N ALA A 46 6.59 9.07 -2.23
CA ALA A 46 7.25 7.83 -2.66
C ALA A 46 7.85 7.10 -1.47
N TYR A 47 7.78 5.78 -1.52
CA TYR A 47 8.37 4.88 -0.54
C TYR A 47 9.08 3.73 -1.25
N GLY A 48 10.34 3.48 -0.89
CA GLY A 48 11.22 2.55 -1.62
C GLY A 48 11.84 3.18 -2.87
N ASP A 49 12.40 2.34 -3.74
CA ASP A 49 13.07 2.78 -4.98
C ASP A 49 12.06 2.95 -6.11
N ILE A 50 11.25 4.01 -6.00
CA ILE A 50 10.27 4.43 -7.01
C ILE A 50 10.12 5.96 -6.96
N ASP A 51 9.78 6.57 -8.09
CA ASP A 51 9.47 7.99 -8.18
C ASP A 51 8.19 8.24 -8.99
N THR A 52 7.87 9.52 -9.21
CA THR A 52 6.70 9.92 -10.01
C THR A 52 6.97 9.98 -11.51
N SER A 53 8.13 9.47 -11.96
CA SER A 53 8.52 9.48 -13.37
C SER A 53 7.92 8.25 -14.06
N PRO A 54 7.47 8.38 -15.33
CA PRO A 54 7.06 7.21 -16.11
C PRO A 54 8.18 6.18 -16.24
N PRO A 55 7.86 4.87 -16.30
CA PRO A 55 8.84 3.87 -16.69
C PRO A 55 9.24 4.08 -18.16
N THR A 56 10.43 3.61 -18.52
CA THR A 56 10.86 3.55 -19.92
C THR A 56 10.03 2.51 -20.68
N ILE A 57 9.52 2.90 -21.86
CA ILE A 57 8.70 2.04 -22.71
C ILE A 57 9.42 1.86 -24.06
N SER A 58 9.53 0.61 -24.52
CA SER A 58 10.17 0.32 -25.81
C SER A 58 9.31 0.78 -27.00
N ALA A 59 9.96 1.02 -28.15
CA ALA A 59 9.27 1.38 -29.39
C ALA A 59 8.19 0.36 -29.83
N ASP A 60 8.39 -0.92 -29.52
CA ASP A 60 7.41 -1.97 -29.82
C ASP A 60 6.19 -1.87 -28.90
N GLN A 61 6.41 -1.68 -27.59
CA GLN A 61 5.33 -1.41 -26.62
C GLN A 61 4.57 -0.12 -26.95
N ILE A 62 5.26 0.94 -27.36
CA ILE A 62 4.63 2.20 -27.82
C ILE A 62 3.70 1.91 -29.01
N ARG A 63 4.13 1.07 -29.96
CA ARG A 63 3.34 0.74 -31.15
C ARG A 63 2.11 -0.10 -30.80
N GLU A 64 2.29 -1.09 -29.94
CA GLU A 64 1.22 -2.01 -29.51
C GLU A 64 0.17 -1.31 -28.63
N CYS A 65 0.59 -0.35 -27.82
CA CYS A 65 -0.26 0.37 -26.87
C CYS A 65 -0.48 1.85 -27.26
N ALA A 66 -0.36 2.19 -28.54
CA ALA A 66 -0.41 3.57 -29.02
C ALA A 66 -1.73 4.31 -28.67
N ALA A 67 -2.84 3.58 -28.58
CA ALA A 67 -4.14 4.14 -28.22
C ALA A 67 -4.18 4.58 -26.74
N ASP A 68 -3.77 3.70 -25.83
CA ASP A 68 -3.70 3.99 -24.39
C ASP A 68 -2.75 5.18 -24.12
N ILE A 69 -1.60 5.21 -24.80
CA ILE A 69 -0.63 6.31 -24.69
C ILE A 69 -1.23 7.62 -25.23
N ALA A 70 -1.96 7.57 -26.35
CA ALA A 70 -2.62 8.75 -26.90
C ALA A 70 -3.65 9.33 -25.93
N GLU A 71 -4.41 8.47 -25.24
CA GLU A 71 -5.38 8.88 -24.22
C GLU A 71 -4.71 9.59 -23.04
N ILE A 72 -3.63 9.03 -22.50
CA ILE A 72 -2.82 9.66 -21.43
C ILE A 72 -2.32 11.04 -21.86
N LEU A 73 -1.89 11.18 -23.10
CA LEU A 73 -1.39 12.44 -23.65
C LEU A 73 -2.51 13.42 -24.06
N GLY A 74 -3.79 13.04 -23.90
CA GLY A 74 -4.95 13.86 -24.23
C GLY A 74 -5.18 14.05 -25.74
N GLY A 75 -4.79 13.07 -26.57
CA GLY A 75 -4.96 13.09 -28.02
C GLY A 75 -5.83 11.93 -28.54
N ARG A 76 -6.40 12.08 -29.75
CA ARG A 76 -7.14 10.97 -30.40
C ARG A 76 -6.21 9.99 -31.10
N THR A 77 -4.99 10.42 -31.38
CA THR A 77 -3.92 9.62 -31.96
C THR A 77 -2.63 9.92 -31.22
N LEU A 78 -1.70 8.97 -31.23
CA LEU A 78 -0.40 9.15 -30.58
C LEU A 78 0.32 10.41 -31.09
N LEU A 79 0.28 10.65 -32.40
CA LEU A 79 0.90 11.83 -33.01
C LEU A 79 0.27 13.15 -32.55
N GLU A 80 -1.06 13.18 -32.41
CA GLU A 80 -1.78 14.36 -31.87
C GLU A 80 -1.41 14.57 -30.40
N GLY A 81 -1.43 13.51 -29.59
CA GLY A 81 -1.08 13.55 -28.17
C GLY A 81 0.35 14.07 -27.94
N VAL A 82 1.35 13.50 -28.61
CA VAL A 82 2.76 13.91 -28.46
C VAL A 82 2.95 15.39 -28.82
N ARG A 83 2.28 15.88 -29.89
CA ARG A 83 2.37 17.28 -30.32
C ARG A 83 1.79 18.29 -29.33
N ASN A 84 0.94 17.85 -28.40
CA ASN A 84 0.42 18.73 -27.35
C ASN A 84 1.51 19.11 -26.34
N TRP A 85 2.53 18.27 -26.18
CA TRP A 85 3.54 18.39 -25.13
C TRP A 85 4.90 18.80 -25.70
N VAL A 86 5.30 18.23 -26.84
CA VAL A 86 6.65 18.44 -27.40
C VAL A 86 6.63 18.89 -28.86
N ARG A 87 7.75 19.49 -29.28
CA ARG A 87 8.00 19.86 -30.67
C ARG A 87 8.78 18.74 -31.36
N LEU A 88 8.10 17.92 -32.16
CA LEU A 88 8.69 16.77 -32.84
C LEU A 88 9.98 17.04 -33.62
N ARG A 89 10.16 18.26 -34.16
CA ARG A 89 11.38 18.63 -34.92
C ARG A 89 12.64 18.69 -34.07
N ASP A 90 12.49 18.73 -32.74
CA ASP A 90 13.59 18.81 -31.79
C ASP A 90 14.15 17.41 -31.46
N TYR A 91 13.56 16.35 -32.05
CA TYR A 91 13.88 14.94 -31.78
C TYR A 91 14.36 14.21 -33.03
N ASN A 92 15.39 13.38 -32.85
CA ASN A 92 15.90 12.48 -33.88
C ASN A 92 15.20 11.10 -33.86
N HIS A 93 14.60 10.74 -32.72
CA HIS A 93 13.92 9.47 -32.51
C HIS A 93 12.51 9.70 -31.94
N ALA A 94 11.53 8.95 -32.46
CA ALA A 94 10.12 9.16 -32.14
C ALA A 94 9.74 8.65 -30.74
N ASP A 95 10.39 7.59 -30.26
CA ASP A 95 10.28 7.07 -28.90
C ASP A 95 10.74 8.10 -27.87
N SER A 96 11.88 8.77 -28.09
CA SER A 96 12.33 9.85 -27.18
C SER A 96 11.32 11.00 -27.09
N ALA A 97 10.65 11.33 -28.20
CA ALA A 97 9.59 12.35 -28.19
C ALA A 97 8.35 11.90 -27.40
N VAL A 98 8.04 10.60 -27.41
CA VAL A 98 6.94 10.01 -26.63
C VAL A 98 7.30 10.01 -25.15
N ASP A 99 8.52 9.60 -24.79
CA ASP A 99 8.99 9.57 -23.40
C ASP A 99 8.94 10.95 -22.75
N ASP A 100 9.48 11.97 -23.42
CA ASP A 100 9.46 13.35 -22.92
C ASP A 100 8.01 13.88 -22.81
N ALA A 101 7.16 13.60 -23.81
CA ALA A 101 5.75 13.99 -23.77
C ALA A 101 5.01 13.32 -22.60
N LEU A 102 5.29 12.04 -22.32
CA LEU A 102 4.70 11.32 -21.20
C LEU A 102 5.18 11.88 -19.86
N ALA A 103 6.47 12.18 -19.73
CA ALA A 103 7.03 12.77 -18.52
C ALA A 103 6.35 14.12 -18.19
N ASP A 104 6.25 15.01 -19.16
CA ASP A 104 5.60 16.32 -18.99
C ASP A 104 4.10 16.19 -18.72
N ALA A 105 3.41 15.28 -19.43
CA ALA A 105 1.99 15.03 -19.26
C ALA A 105 1.66 14.53 -17.86
N VAL A 106 2.32 13.45 -17.43
CA VAL A 106 2.11 12.81 -16.12
C VAL A 106 2.42 13.80 -14.99
N GLN A 107 3.50 14.58 -15.11
CA GLN A 107 3.85 15.59 -14.10
C GLN A 107 2.84 16.74 -14.00
N SER A 108 2.09 17.00 -15.07
CA SER A 108 1.05 18.04 -15.10
C SER A 108 -0.32 17.55 -14.61
N MET A 109 -0.50 16.23 -14.45
CA MET A 109 -1.75 15.65 -13.96
C MET A 109 -1.96 15.92 -12.46
N ILE A 110 -3.24 15.99 -12.08
CA ILE A 110 -3.62 15.97 -10.67
C ILE A 110 -3.18 14.64 -10.03
N PRO A 111 -2.91 14.61 -8.71
CA PRO A 111 -2.32 13.45 -8.06
C PRO A 111 -3.04 12.11 -8.29
N SER A 112 -4.37 12.08 -8.30
CA SER A 112 -5.14 10.86 -8.54
C SER A 112 -4.89 10.31 -9.95
N ASP A 113 -5.11 11.16 -10.95
CA ASP A 113 -5.04 10.80 -12.36
C ASP A 113 -3.60 10.44 -12.74
N ARG A 114 -2.62 11.05 -12.06
CA ARG A 114 -1.20 10.71 -12.20
C ARG A 114 -0.91 9.26 -11.82
N LEU A 115 -1.46 8.78 -10.70
CA LEU A 115 -1.26 7.39 -10.27
C LEU A 115 -1.90 6.40 -11.24
N ASP A 116 -3.11 6.72 -11.76
CA ASP A 116 -3.80 5.88 -12.74
C ASP A 116 -3.05 5.84 -14.09
N ALA A 117 -2.51 6.98 -14.53
CA ALA A 117 -1.64 7.05 -15.70
C ALA A 117 -0.36 6.23 -15.51
N LEU A 118 0.33 6.40 -14.37
CA LEU A 118 1.53 5.63 -14.05
C LEU A 118 1.26 4.12 -14.00
N ALA A 119 0.15 3.69 -13.39
CA ALA A 119 -0.26 2.29 -13.37
C ALA A 119 -0.44 1.72 -14.79
N THR A 120 -1.04 2.51 -15.67
CA THR A 120 -1.20 2.15 -17.09
C THR A 120 0.14 2.03 -17.79
N LEU A 121 1.07 2.96 -17.55
CA LEU A 121 2.40 2.94 -18.15
C LEU A 121 3.26 1.77 -17.63
N TYR A 122 3.20 1.42 -16.34
CA TYR A 122 3.86 0.22 -15.81
C TYR A 122 3.32 -1.06 -16.45
N ARG A 123 2.00 -1.16 -16.63
CA ARG A 123 1.38 -2.28 -17.36
C ARG A 123 1.91 -2.38 -18.80
N ILE A 124 1.97 -1.25 -19.52
CA ILE A 124 2.52 -1.22 -20.89
C ILE A 124 3.99 -1.64 -20.91
N ALA A 125 4.78 -1.19 -19.92
CA ALA A 125 6.17 -1.57 -19.74
C ALA A 125 6.36 -3.05 -19.35
N GLY A 126 5.28 -3.79 -19.04
CA GLY A 126 5.33 -5.18 -18.60
C GLY A 126 5.78 -5.35 -17.15
N ILE A 127 5.71 -4.29 -16.34
CA ILE A 127 6.09 -4.28 -14.92
C ILE A 127 4.81 -4.48 -14.09
N PRO A 128 4.70 -5.55 -13.29
CA PRO A 128 3.52 -5.79 -12.48
C PRO A 128 3.30 -4.65 -11.48
N SER A 129 2.06 -4.17 -11.42
CA SER A 129 1.67 -3.10 -10.50
C SER A 129 0.19 -3.22 -10.13
N VAL A 130 -0.19 -2.62 -9.01
CA VAL A 130 -1.59 -2.45 -8.58
C VAL A 130 -1.79 -1.02 -8.14
N CYS A 131 -2.89 -0.39 -8.58
CA CYS A 131 -3.31 0.94 -8.13
C CYS A 131 -4.66 0.78 -7.44
N VAL A 132 -4.71 1.02 -6.12
CA VAL A 132 -5.93 0.80 -5.35
C VAL A 132 -6.17 1.92 -4.36
N ALA A 133 -7.44 2.25 -4.16
CA ALA A 133 -7.87 3.16 -3.12
C ALA A 133 -8.14 2.41 -1.81
N ARG A 134 -7.73 3.00 -0.69
CA ARG A 134 -8.03 2.56 0.68
C ARG A 134 -8.54 3.73 1.49
N ASN A 135 -9.47 3.45 2.39
CA ASN A 135 -10.08 4.43 3.27
C ASN A 135 -9.79 4.05 4.71
N GLY A 136 -9.48 5.04 5.53
CA GLY A 136 -9.39 4.90 6.98
C GLY A 136 -10.71 5.18 7.66
N TYR A 137 -10.71 5.09 8.99
CA TYR A 137 -11.92 5.20 9.81
C TYR A 137 -12.56 6.60 9.81
N THR A 138 -11.79 7.66 9.57
CA THR A 138 -12.29 9.05 9.65
C THR A 138 -12.66 9.60 8.27
N GLN A 139 -13.72 10.42 8.22
CA GLN A 139 -14.14 11.11 6.99
C GLN A 139 -12.98 11.95 6.43
N GLY A 140 -12.42 11.50 5.31
CA GLY A 140 -11.32 12.17 4.63
C GLY A 140 -9.95 11.51 4.79
N ALA A 141 -9.84 10.46 5.60
CA ALA A 141 -8.71 9.54 5.55
C ALA A 141 -8.91 8.61 4.36
N TRP A 142 -8.30 8.96 3.23
CA TRP A 142 -8.22 8.12 2.05
C TRP A 142 -6.80 8.19 1.51
N ALA A 143 -6.38 7.11 0.86
CA ALA A 143 -5.15 7.05 0.10
C ALA A 143 -5.39 6.26 -1.19
N THR A 144 -4.86 6.75 -2.31
CA THR A 144 -4.66 5.93 -3.50
C THR A 144 -3.21 5.49 -3.51
N ILE A 145 -2.98 4.19 -3.62
CA ILE A 145 -1.65 3.59 -3.50
C ILE A 145 -1.37 2.85 -4.80
N LEU A 146 -0.29 3.24 -5.48
CA LEU A 146 0.30 2.50 -6.60
C LEU A 146 1.49 1.72 -6.07
N ALA A 147 1.36 0.40 -6.01
CA ALA A 147 2.43 -0.51 -5.64
C ALA A 147 3.00 -1.18 -6.89
N VAL A 148 4.34 -1.22 -7.00
CA VAL A 148 5.03 -1.64 -8.23
C VAL A 148 6.09 -2.68 -7.89
N ALA A 149 6.00 -3.84 -8.52
CA ALA A 149 7.05 -4.86 -8.45
C ALA A 149 8.21 -4.46 -9.37
N THR A 150 9.02 -3.49 -8.94
CA THR A 150 10.20 -3.07 -9.70
C THR A 150 11.15 -4.25 -9.94
N PRO A 151 11.98 -4.23 -11.00
CA PRO A 151 12.95 -5.29 -11.25
C PRO A 151 13.86 -5.56 -10.03
N GLN A 152 14.29 -4.50 -9.32
CA GLN A 152 15.09 -4.61 -8.11
C GLN A 152 14.31 -5.28 -6.96
N TYR A 153 13.03 -4.94 -6.77
CA TYR A 153 12.18 -5.59 -5.78
C TYR A 153 11.99 -7.09 -6.07
N LEU A 154 11.74 -7.44 -7.33
CA LEU A 154 11.59 -8.85 -7.75
C LEU A 154 12.88 -9.65 -7.56
N GLU A 155 14.03 -9.05 -7.88
CA GLU A 155 15.33 -9.66 -7.67
C GLU A 155 15.60 -9.89 -6.17
N HIS A 156 15.31 -8.89 -5.33
CA HIS A 156 15.54 -8.95 -3.90
C HIS A 156 14.64 -9.98 -3.19
N THR A 157 13.36 -10.03 -3.55
CA THR A 157 12.36 -10.89 -2.89
C THR A 157 12.29 -12.30 -3.48
N GLY A 158 12.74 -12.50 -4.73
CA GLY A 158 12.60 -13.77 -5.44
C GLY A 158 11.14 -14.17 -5.73
N LEU A 159 10.20 -13.22 -5.68
CA LEU A 159 8.78 -13.50 -5.89
C LEU A 159 8.51 -14.03 -7.30
N SER A 160 7.71 -15.08 -7.37
CA SER A 160 7.25 -15.62 -8.65
C SER A 160 6.16 -14.72 -9.26
N LEU A 161 6.17 -14.56 -10.59
CA LEU A 161 5.16 -13.75 -11.29
C LEU A 161 3.72 -14.17 -10.98
N GLY A 162 3.47 -15.46 -10.71
CA GLY A 162 2.13 -15.97 -10.37
C GLY A 162 1.62 -15.56 -8.99
N SER A 163 2.48 -15.05 -8.11
CA SER A 163 2.12 -14.59 -6.76
C SER A 163 2.28 -13.08 -6.55
N VAL A 164 2.91 -12.38 -7.50
CA VAL A 164 3.25 -10.95 -7.37
C VAL A 164 2.01 -10.11 -7.06
N GLU A 165 0.95 -10.19 -7.86
CA GLU A 165 -0.23 -9.34 -7.65
C GLU A 165 -0.85 -9.52 -6.26
N ARG A 166 -0.93 -10.76 -5.77
CA ARG A 166 -1.42 -11.05 -4.41
C ARG A 166 -0.53 -10.42 -3.36
N GLN A 167 0.79 -10.49 -3.53
CA GLN A 167 1.73 -9.88 -2.61
C GLN A 167 1.61 -8.35 -2.62
N LEU A 168 1.51 -7.74 -3.81
CA LEU A 168 1.33 -6.29 -3.93
C LEU A 168 0.08 -5.82 -3.19
N ILE A 169 -1.04 -6.53 -3.33
CA ILE A 169 -2.29 -6.19 -2.61
C ILE A 169 -2.10 -6.35 -1.09
N ALA A 170 -1.47 -7.44 -0.65
CA ALA A 170 -1.22 -7.67 0.79
C ALA A 170 -0.33 -6.58 1.39
N ASP A 171 0.73 -6.17 0.70
CA ASP A 171 1.61 -5.07 1.12
C ASP A 171 0.85 -3.74 1.18
N VAL A 172 -0.03 -3.48 0.21
CA VAL A 172 -0.87 -2.26 0.21
C VAL A 172 -1.83 -2.27 1.39
N ASP A 173 -2.47 -3.40 1.68
CA ASP A 173 -3.40 -3.51 2.81
C ASP A 173 -2.68 -3.32 4.15
N LEU A 174 -1.51 -3.94 4.30
CA LEU A 174 -0.62 -3.77 5.45
C LEU A 174 -0.20 -2.31 5.65
N PHE A 175 0.27 -1.65 4.59
CA PHE A 175 0.69 -0.26 4.66
C PHE A 175 -0.49 0.69 4.89
N ALA A 176 -1.65 0.43 4.28
CA ALA A 176 -2.85 1.24 4.48
C ALA A 176 -3.36 1.16 5.92
N ALA A 177 -3.30 -0.02 6.55
CA ALA A 177 -3.64 -0.18 7.96
C ALA A 177 -2.75 0.70 8.84
N TRP A 178 -1.43 0.68 8.62
CA TRP A 178 -0.50 1.59 9.32
C TRP A 178 -0.82 3.07 9.06
N LEU A 179 -0.99 3.45 7.79
CA LEU A 179 -1.23 4.82 7.36
C LEU A 179 -2.49 5.42 8.01
N HIS A 180 -3.49 4.58 8.27
CA HIS A 180 -4.75 4.99 8.89
C HIS A 180 -4.79 4.81 10.42
N GLY A 181 -3.75 4.23 11.01
CA GLY A 181 -3.68 3.95 12.45
C GLY A 181 -4.51 2.75 12.87
N ASP A 182 -4.89 1.89 11.93
CA ASP A 182 -5.58 0.63 12.17
C ASP A 182 -4.55 -0.45 12.55
N VAL A 183 -3.80 -0.17 13.62
CA VAL A 183 -2.84 -1.09 14.23
C VAL A 183 -3.19 -1.24 15.69
N TYR A 184 -3.25 -2.48 16.16
CA TYR A 184 -3.76 -2.80 17.48
C TYR A 184 -2.85 -3.76 18.22
N GLY A 185 -3.05 -3.82 19.52
CA GLY A 185 -2.53 -4.86 20.38
C GLY A 185 -3.58 -5.27 21.39
N TYR A 186 -3.29 -6.34 22.13
CA TYR A 186 -4.15 -6.83 23.17
C TYR A 186 -3.42 -7.02 24.49
N ARG A 187 -4.19 -6.99 25.57
CA ARG A 187 -3.76 -7.42 26.89
C ARG A 187 -4.70 -8.51 27.38
N VAL A 188 -4.13 -9.61 27.85
CA VAL A 188 -4.88 -10.64 28.57
C VAL A 188 -4.81 -10.31 30.06
N MET A 189 -5.98 -10.22 30.67
CA MET A 189 -6.19 -9.85 32.06
C MET A 189 -6.76 -11.05 32.80
N GLN A 190 -6.17 -11.38 33.95
CA GLN A 190 -6.66 -12.45 34.82
C GLN A 190 -7.28 -11.84 36.08
N ARG A 191 -8.41 -12.41 36.52
CA ARG A 191 -9.11 -11.97 37.73
C ARG A 191 -8.48 -12.61 38.98
N CYS A 192 -8.05 -11.81 39.97
CA CYS A 192 -7.60 -12.37 41.25
C CYS A 192 -8.76 -13.08 41.94
N PRO A 193 -8.61 -14.36 42.34
CA PRO A 193 -9.61 -15.04 43.17
C PRO A 193 -9.82 -14.36 44.53
N CYS A 194 -8.79 -13.66 45.02
CA CYS A 194 -8.74 -13.04 46.34
C CYS A 194 -9.61 -11.78 46.48
N CYS A 195 -9.52 -10.88 45.51
CA CYS A 195 -10.09 -9.53 45.57
C CYS A 195 -10.96 -9.20 44.35
N GLY A 196 -11.04 -10.10 43.37
CA GLY A 196 -11.83 -9.93 42.15
C GLY A 196 -11.28 -8.90 41.17
N GLN A 197 -10.11 -8.28 41.44
CA GLN A 197 -9.47 -7.31 40.55
C GLN A 197 -8.78 -7.99 39.38
N TYR A 198 -8.77 -7.33 38.22
CA TYR A 198 -8.06 -7.81 37.04
C TYR A 198 -6.62 -7.29 37.02
N SER A 199 -5.68 -8.15 36.67
CA SER A 199 -4.27 -7.81 36.45
C SER A 199 -3.80 -8.35 35.10
N PRO A 200 -2.95 -7.61 34.36
CA PRO A 200 -2.40 -8.07 33.09
C PRO A 200 -1.46 -9.26 33.33
N VAL A 201 -1.60 -10.29 32.51
CA VAL A 201 -0.75 -11.49 32.53
C VAL A 201 0.01 -11.69 31.22
N TYR A 202 -0.48 -11.10 30.12
CA TYR A 202 0.15 -11.17 28.81
C TYR A 202 -0.26 -9.98 27.94
N SER A 203 0.58 -9.64 26.95
CA SER A 203 0.23 -8.66 25.93
C SER A 203 1.06 -8.85 24.67
N GLU A 204 0.46 -8.56 23.53
CA GLU A 204 1.12 -8.56 22.21
C GLU A 204 0.57 -7.39 21.38
N TRP A 205 1.41 -6.85 20.49
CA TRP A 205 1.18 -5.59 19.75
C TRP A 205 1.62 -5.74 18.30
N GLY A 206 1.24 -4.80 17.43
CA GLY A 206 1.62 -4.81 16.01
C GLY A 206 0.69 -5.63 15.11
N PHE A 207 -0.59 -5.77 15.45
CA PHE A 207 -1.59 -6.39 14.57
C PHE A 207 -2.17 -5.34 13.62
N TYR A 208 -1.84 -5.45 12.34
CA TYR A 208 -2.29 -4.53 11.30
C TYR A 208 -3.64 -4.96 10.75
N GLY A 209 -4.55 -4.00 10.61
CA GLY A 209 -5.94 -4.22 10.21
C GLY A 209 -6.89 -4.18 11.41
N ALA A 210 -8.19 -4.22 11.13
CA ALA A 210 -9.21 -4.14 12.17
C ALA A 210 -9.13 -5.35 13.14
N PRO A 211 -9.61 -5.22 14.39
CA PRO A 211 -9.52 -6.30 15.38
C PRO A 211 -10.18 -7.62 14.96
N ASP A 212 -11.20 -7.55 14.11
CA ASP A 212 -11.98 -8.69 13.62
C ASP A 212 -11.32 -9.44 12.44
N ASN A 213 -10.34 -8.82 11.76
CA ASN A 213 -9.68 -9.39 10.58
C ASN A 213 -8.15 -9.45 10.65
N SER A 214 -7.53 -8.88 11.68
CA SER A 214 -6.07 -8.88 11.89
C SER A 214 -5.52 -10.16 12.53
N GLY A 215 -6.38 -11.08 12.97
CA GLY A 215 -5.99 -12.28 13.72
C GLY A 215 -5.67 -12.02 15.21
N LEU A 216 -5.77 -10.77 15.68
CA LEU A 216 -5.49 -10.36 17.05
C LEU A 216 -6.29 -11.17 18.09
N ILE A 217 -7.60 -11.33 17.85
CA ILE A 217 -8.48 -12.02 18.79
C ILE A 217 -8.13 -13.52 18.85
N ASP A 218 -7.78 -14.11 17.71
CA ASP A 218 -7.43 -15.52 17.63
C ASP A 218 -6.08 -15.78 18.33
N ALA A 219 -5.07 -14.95 18.12
CA ALA A 219 -3.80 -15.01 18.84
C ALA A 219 -4.00 -14.91 20.37
N ALA A 220 -4.89 -14.02 20.82
CA ALA A 220 -5.22 -13.87 22.24
C ALA A 220 -5.86 -15.13 22.82
N LYS A 221 -6.80 -15.75 22.10
CA LYS A 221 -7.47 -16.99 22.52
C LYS A 221 -6.53 -18.18 22.52
N GLU A 222 -5.72 -18.34 21.47
CA GLU A 222 -4.70 -19.39 21.39
C GLU A 222 -3.72 -19.33 22.56
N TRP A 223 -3.28 -18.13 22.94
CA TRP A 223 -2.45 -17.96 24.13
C TRP A 223 -3.18 -18.41 25.40
N ILE A 224 -4.44 -18.01 25.60
CA ILE A 224 -5.24 -18.40 26.77
C ILE A 224 -5.40 -19.92 26.85
N ASP A 225 -5.78 -20.55 25.74
CA ASP A 225 -6.01 -21.99 25.67
C ASP A 225 -4.71 -22.76 25.99
N SER A 226 -3.56 -22.27 25.50
CA SER A 226 -2.24 -22.83 25.84
C SER A 226 -1.86 -22.72 27.33
N GLN A 227 -2.49 -21.82 28.10
CA GLN A 227 -2.28 -21.75 29.56
C GLN A 227 -3.24 -22.67 30.34
N LEU A 228 -4.39 -23.01 29.77
CA LEU A 228 -5.38 -23.89 30.39
C LEU A 228 -5.06 -25.38 30.21
N ASP A 229 -4.35 -25.72 29.13
CA ASP A 229 -3.85 -27.07 28.85
C ASP A 229 -2.63 -27.48 29.69
N LYS A 230 -2.14 -26.59 30.57
CA LYS A 230 -1.00 -26.83 31.48
C LYS A 230 -1.47 -27.18 32.89
#